data_AF-A0A967T6G3-F1
#
_entry.id   AF-A0A967T6G3-F1
#
_cell.length_a   1.000
_cell.length_b   1.000
_cell.length_c   1.000
_cell.angle_alpha   90.00
_cell.angle_beta   90.00
_cell.angle_gamma   90.00
#
_symmetry.space_group_name_H-M   'P 1'
#
loop_
_entity.id
_entity.type
_entity.pdbx_description
1 polymer ?
#
loop_
_entity_poly.entity_id
_entity_poly.type
_entity_poly.pdbx_seq_one_letter_code
_entity_poly.pdbx_strand_id
1 'polypeptide(L)' 'MNKKYDAIVIGAGQAGPSLAARLTSEGLHTAIIERNLFGGTCVNTGCIPTKTLIASARAAHMARRGSD' A
#
# COMPACT_ATOMS: atom_id res chain seq x y z
N MET A 1 -13.78 -8.81 27.15
CA MET A 1 -14.82 -9.33 26.22
C MET A 1 -14.13 -9.74 24.93
N ASN A 2 -14.26 -10.99 24.49
CA ASN A 2 -13.56 -11.50 23.32
C ASN A 2 -14.44 -11.35 22.07
N LYS A 3 -13.93 -10.72 21.00
CA LYS A 3 -14.66 -10.60 19.71
C LYS A 3 -14.27 -11.78 18.81
N LYS A 4 -15.27 -12.45 18.21
CA LYS A 4 -15.05 -13.51 17.23
C LYS A 4 -15.05 -12.94 15.81
N TYR A 5 -14.15 -13.44 14.99
CA TYR A 5 -14.01 -13.11 13.57
C TYR A 5 -13.84 -14.41 12.79
N ASP A 6 -14.37 -14.45 11.57
CA ASP A 6 -14.21 -15.59 10.67
C ASP A 6 -12.83 -15.59 10.01
N ALA A 7 -12.25 -14.40 9.84
CA ALA A 7 -10.89 -14.21 9.33
C ALA A 7 -10.20 -12.99 9.96
N ILE A 8 -8.88 -13.10 10.13
CA ILE A 8 -8.02 -11.99 10.56
C ILE A 8 -6.87 -11.87 9.57
N VAL A 9 -6.76 -10.71 8.92
CA VAL A 9 -5.66 -10.36 8.01
C VAL A 9 -4.62 -9.57 8.79
N ILE A 10 -3.39 -10.08 8.86
CA ILE A 10 -2.28 -9.43 9.56
C ILE A 10 -1.41 -8.69 8.53
N GLY A 11 -1.40 -7.37 8.62
CA GLY A 11 -0.74 -6.46 7.69
C GLY A 11 -1.70 -5.89 6.65
N ALA A 12 -1.72 -4.56 6.53
CA ALA A 12 -2.46 -3.81 5.52
C ALA A 12 -1.54 -3.37 4.35
N GLY A 13 -0.58 -4.24 3.98
CA GLY A 13 0.19 -4.09 2.74
C GLY A 13 -0.68 -4.27 1.49
N GLN A 14 -0.08 -4.26 0.29
CA GLN A 14 -0.83 -4.24 -0.98
C GLN A 14 -1.97 -5.28 -1.08
N ALA A 15 -1.73 -6.50 -0.63
CA ALA A 15 -2.72 -7.57 -0.70
C ALA A 15 -3.78 -7.52 0.42
N GLY A 16 -3.43 -6.99 1.61
CA GLY A 16 -4.24 -7.11 2.82
C GLY A 16 -5.65 -6.53 2.68
N PRO A 17 -5.80 -5.25 2.28
CA PRO A 17 -7.10 -4.63 2.08
C PRO A 17 -7.94 -5.30 1.00
N SER A 18 -7.32 -5.73 -0.11
CA SER A 18 -8.04 -6.41 -1.19
C SER A 18 -8.57 -7.78 -0.75
N LEU A 19 -7.75 -8.56 -0.04
CA LEU A 19 -8.16 -9.84 0.53
C LEU A 19 -9.29 -9.66 1.55
N ALA A 20 -9.14 -8.71 2.48
CA ALA A 20 -10.16 -8.44 3.48
C ALA A 20 -11.47 -7.92 2.88
N ALA A 21 -11.40 -7.10 1.82
CA ALA A 21 -12.57 -6.67 1.07
C ALA A 21 -13.27 -7.86 0.42
N ARG A 22 -12.52 -8.79 -0.19
CA ARG A 22 -13.11 -10.01 -0.76
C ARG A 22 -13.77 -10.87 0.31
N LEU A 23 -13.10 -11.14 1.44
CA LEU A 23 -13.67 -11.94 2.53
C LEU A 23 -14.95 -11.30 3.08
N THR A 24 -14.95 -9.98 3.28
CA THR A 24 -16.15 -9.24 3.69
C THR A 24 -17.27 -9.34 2.66
N SER A 25 -16.95 -9.29 1.36
CA SER A 25 -17.96 -9.41 0.28
C SER A 25 -18.60 -10.80 0.20
N GLU A 26 -17.91 -11.84 0.68
CA GLU A 26 -18.44 -13.21 0.82
C GLU A 26 -19.21 -13.40 2.14
N GLY A 27 -19.41 -12.34 2.92
CA GLY A 27 -20.18 -12.36 4.18
C GLY A 27 -19.37 -12.73 5.43
N LEU A 28 -18.04 -12.88 5.34
CA LEU A 28 -17.20 -13.20 6.49
C LEU A 28 -16.94 -11.96 7.35
N HIS A 29 -17.16 -12.07 8.66
CA HIS A 29 -16.80 -11.04 9.62
C HIS A 29 -15.28 -11.00 9.78
N THR A 30 -14.64 -10.07 9.06
CA THR A 30 -13.18 -10.02 8.87
C THR A 30 -12.56 -8.85 9.62
N ALA A 31 -11.44 -9.08 10.31
CA ALA A 31 -10.61 -8.03 10.89
C ALA A 31 -9.31 -7.85 10.10
N ILE A 32 -8.80 -6.60 10.03
CA ILE A 32 -7.44 -6.31 9.58
C ILE A 32 -6.68 -5.72 10.76
N ILE A 33 -5.44 -6.17 10.98
CA ILE A 33 -4.52 -5.60 11.97
C ILE A 33 -3.29 -5.09 11.25
N GLU A 34 -3.05 -3.79 11.31
CA GLU A 34 -1.82 -3.15 10.83
C GLU A 34 -1.11 -2.47 12.01
N ARG A 35 0.21 -2.62 12.07
CA ARG A 35 1.03 -2.05 13.13
C ARG A 35 1.37 -0.58 12.88
N ASN A 36 1.54 -0.21 11.61
CA ASN A 36 2.06 1.10 11.22
C ASN A 36 1.18 1.73 10.13
N LEU A 37 1.71 1.92 8.92
CA LEU A 37 1.05 2.65 7.85
C LEU A 37 0.28 1.70 6.92
N PHE A 38 -0.97 2.05 6.66
CA PHE A 38 -1.79 1.39 5.66
C PHE A 38 -1.16 1.51 4.25
N GLY A 39 -1.32 0.48 3.43
CA GLY A 39 -0.69 0.37 2.11
C GLY A 39 0.69 -0.30 2.14
N GLY A 40 1.27 -0.50 3.33
CA GLY A 40 2.53 -1.18 3.56
C GLY A 40 3.70 -0.56 2.79
N THR A 41 4.72 -1.37 2.50
CA THR A 41 5.96 -0.90 1.88
C THR A 41 5.72 -0.20 0.55
N CYS A 42 4.95 -0.77 -0.37
CA CYS A 42 4.85 -0.26 -1.74
C CYS A 42 4.32 1.19 -1.79
N VAL A 43 3.34 1.52 -0.96
CA VAL A 43 2.77 2.88 -0.90
C VAL A 43 3.67 3.83 -0.12
N ASN A 44 4.22 3.38 1.00
CA ASN A 44 4.84 4.30 1.97
C ASN A 44 6.35 4.47 1.75
N THR A 45 7.07 3.41 1.38
CA THR A 45 8.55 3.40 1.34
C THR A 45 9.13 2.58 0.19
N GLY A 46 8.31 2.25 -0.82
CA GLY A 46 8.65 1.32 -1.88
C GLY A 46 8.30 1.88 -3.26
N CYS A 47 7.42 1.19 -3.97
CA CYS A 47 7.13 1.46 -5.38
C CYS A 47 6.70 2.92 -5.64
N ILE A 48 5.73 3.43 -4.88
CA ILE A 48 5.15 4.76 -5.15
C ILE A 48 6.20 5.86 -4.92
N PRO A 49 6.86 5.97 -3.75
CA PRO A 49 7.85 7.02 -3.54
C PRO A 49 9.05 6.92 -4.49
N THR A 50 9.52 5.69 -4.77
CA THR A 50 10.66 5.51 -5.68
C THR A 50 10.34 5.94 -7.11
N LYS A 51 9.13 5.66 -7.62
CA LYS A 51 8.72 6.13 -8.96
C LYS A 51 8.50 7.63 -9.00
N THR A 52 7.97 8.24 -7.94
CA THR A 52 7.90 9.70 -7.82
C THR A 52 9.29 10.33 -7.90
N LEU A 53 10.25 9.82 -7.12
CA LEU A 53 11.63 10.33 -7.13
C LEU A 53 12.31 10.18 -8.50
N ILE A 54 12.13 9.03 -9.16
CA ILE A 54 12.68 8.82 -10.51
C ILE A 54 12.08 9.81 -11.52
N ALA A 55 10.77 10.09 -11.43
CA ALA A 55 10.13 11.07 -12.30
C ALA A 55 10.70 12.48 -12.07
N SER A 56 10.87 12.91 -10.82
CA SER A 56 11.50 14.19 -10.48
C SER A 56 12.95 14.27 -10.97
N ALA A 57 13.72 13.19 -10.81
CA ALA A 57 15.10 13.14 -11.29
C ALA A 57 15.19 13.28 -12.82
N ARG A 58 14.28 12.63 -13.55
CA ARG A 58 14.17 12.77 -15.02
C ARG A 58 13.85 14.21 -15.43
N ALA A 59 12.87 14.85 -14.79
CA ALA A 59 12.52 16.24 -15.08
C ALA A 59 13.72 17.19 -14.86
N ALA A 60 14.42 17.03 -13.74
CA ALA A 60 15.61 17.84 -13.44
C ALA A 60 16.76 17.56 -14.42
N HIS A 61 16.94 16.32 -14.88
CA HIS A 61 17.94 15.97 -15.89
C HIS A 61 17.64 16.64 -17.23
N MET A 62 16.39 16.58 -17.69
CA MET A 62 15.96 17.22 -18.93
C MET A 62 16.14 18.74 -18.87
N ALA A 63 15.76 19.38 -17.76
CA ALA A 63 15.94 20.82 -17.59
C ALA A 63 17.42 21.25 -17.66
N ARG A 64 18.34 20.44 -17.13
CA ARG A 64 19.79 20.70 -17.22
C ARG A 64 20.37 20.51 -18.62
N ARG A 65 19.74 19.70 -19.45
CA ARG A 65 20.20 19.34 -20.81
C ARG A 65 19.47 20.12 -21.92
N GLY A 66 18.55 21.02 -21.57
CA GLY A 66 17.70 21.70 -22.56
C GLY A 66 18.42 22.68 -23.51
N SER A 67 19.69 23.00 -23.23
CA SER A 67 20.54 23.85 -24.07
C SER A 67 21.55 23.07 -24.93
N ASP A 68 21.65 21.74 -24.74
CA ASP A 68 22.42 20.85 -25.62
C ASP A 68 21.64 20.62 -26.93
#